data_AF-A0A1U7CZ83-F1
#
_entry.id   AF-A0A1U7CZ83-F1
#
_cell.length_a   1.000
_cell.length_b   1.000
_cell.length_c   1.000
_cell.angle_alpha   90.00
_cell.angle_beta   90.00
_cell.angle_gamma   90.00
#
_symmetry.space_group_name_H-M   'P 1'
#
loop_
_entity.id
_entity.type
_entity.pdbx_description
1 polymer ?
#
loop_
_entity_poly.entity_id
_entity_poly.type
_entity_poly.pdbx_seq_one_letter_code
_entity_poly.pdbx_strand_id
1 'polypeptide(L)'
;MGSSAWAVFAAWVAMTAPNISNRLAAGAFLAGVPLAMTTLSLWILAAYRHERLTIQGNQIAHKGVTRRKEIDLARVIEARWRLPLPGSVVLRDASTRLAIPFSNYEDDDVERIVAHLRFALPPEIQTNWNLFAYKADARRERSNRTKPSADEILVDRKRWDRFFTPVLVFYLLAVAVNTYIIKGDFRPLLVAPVPIVALWLLFRMMTPAKGTVTQKLSKSADPDLYHLLVVTAVTLSSALLGLVTVERLRPRLAHPNPIMIVWTFACLMIFLFEGHRLDRRKSRRDREAADAAAKARSEALDDSGWLSP
;
A
#
# COMPACT_ATOMS: atom_id res chain seq x y z
N MET A 1 0.10 12.13 23.60
CA MET A 1 1.55 11.84 23.78
C MET A 1 2.43 12.12 22.55
N GLY A 2 1.90 12.30 21.33
CA GLY A 2 2.74 12.47 20.13
C GLY A 2 3.28 13.89 19.84
N SER A 3 2.59 14.95 20.28
CA SER A 3 2.97 16.34 19.92
C SER A 3 4.24 16.84 20.63
N SER A 4 4.50 16.39 21.86
CA SER A 4 5.68 16.80 22.63
C SER A 4 6.99 16.20 22.09
N ALA A 5 6.97 14.94 21.66
CA ALA A 5 8.14 14.28 21.10
C ALA A 5 8.61 14.92 19.78
N TRP A 6 7.67 15.35 18.93
CA TRP A 6 7.99 16.01 17.67
C TRP A 6 8.58 17.41 17.88
N ALA A 7 8.05 18.18 18.84
CA ALA A 7 8.59 19.49 19.18
C ALA A 7 10.04 19.40 19.70
N VAL A 8 10.34 18.38 20.51
CA VAL A 8 11.71 18.11 20.98
C VAL A 8 12.63 17.70 19.83
N PHE A 9 12.17 16.84 18.91
CA PHE A 9 12.96 16.44 17.73
C PHE A 9 13.24 17.64 16.80
N ALA A 10 12.23 18.46 16.52
CA ALA A 10 12.36 19.67 15.73
C ALA A 10 13.36 20.66 16.34
N ALA A 11 13.25 20.91 17.64
CA ALA A 11 14.18 21.76 18.38
C ALA A 11 15.60 21.19 18.33
N TRP A 12 15.75 19.88 18.48
CA TRP A 12 17.04 19.20 18.44
C TRP A 12 17.69 19.27 17.04
N VAL A 13 16.94 19.06 15.96
CA VAL A 13 17.43 19.23 14.57
C VAL A 13 17.86 20.68 14.32
N ALA A 14 17.07 21.64 14.79
CA ALA A 14 17.40 23.06 14.69
C ALA A 14 18.69 23.43 15.46
N MET A 15 18.96 22.76 16.60
CA MET A 15 20.18 22.99 17.40
C MET A 15 21.42 22.27 16.84
N THR A 16 21.26 21.12 16.19
CA THR A 16 22.38 20.24 15.80
C THR A 16 22.85 20.38 14.35
N ALA A 17 22.08 21.08 13.50
CA ALA A 17 22.43 21.33 12.11
C ALA A 17 22.80 22.82 11.88
N PRO A 18 24.01 23.27 12.27
CA PRO A 18 24.43 24.67 12.18
C PRO A 18 24.54 25.19 10.73
N ASN A 19 24.64 24.30 9.74
CA ASN A 19 24.79 24.62 8.32
C ASN A 19 23.47 24.77 7.56
N ILE A 20 22.31 24.76 8.23
CA ILE A 20 21.06 25.11 7.57
C ILE A 20 21.03 26.63 7.37
N SER A 21 21.46 27.08 6.19
CA SER A 21 21.51 28.50 5.81
C SER A 21 20.16 29.22 5.89
N ASN A 22 19.05 28.47 5.93
CA ASN A 22 17.70 29.02 6.02
C ASN A 22 16.90 28.41 7.19
N ARG A 23 17.10 28.96 8.40
CA ARG A 23 16.41 28.54 9.63
C ARG A 23 14.89 28.69 9.54
N LEU A 24 14.39 29.67 8.77
CA LEU A 24 12.96 29.86 8.53
C LEU A 24 12.37 28.70 7.73
N ALA A 25 13.07 28.24 6.68
CA ALA A 25 12.65 27.07 5.90
C ALA A 25 12.63 25.79 6.76
N ALA A 26 13.63 25.59 7.63
CA ALA A 26 13.63 24.47 8.56
C ALA A 26 12.49 24.56 9.59
N GLY A 27 12.25 25.75 10.16
CA GLY A 27 11.13 25.98 11.08
C GLY A 27 9.77 25.72 10.41
N ALA A 28 9.58 26.20 9.19
CA ALA A 28 8.36 25.97 8.40
C ALA A 28 8.17 24.47 8.09
N PHE A 29 9.23 23.75 7.72
CA PHE A 29 9.15 22.31 7.48
C PHE A 29 8.79 21.54 8.76
N LEU A 30 9.45 21.87 9.87
CA LEU A 30 9.26 21.21 11.16
C LEU A 30 7.88 21.48 11.76
N ALA A 31 7.32 22.68 11.58
CA ALA A 31 5.97 23.04 12.00
C ALA A 31 4.88 22.57 11.02
N GLY A 32 5.21 22.46 9.73
CA GLY A 32 4.28 22.06 8.68
C GLY A 32 3.79 20.62 8.84
N VAL A 33 4.67 19.68 9.20
CA VAL A 33 4.31 18.27 9.42
C VAL A 33 3.23 18.10 10.51
N PRO A 34 3.38 18.59 11.76
CA PRO A 34 2.37 18.40 12.80
C PRO A 34 1.08 19.17 12.51
N LEU A 35 1.14 20.34 11.87
CA LEU A 35 -0.05 21.04 11.40
C LEU A 35 -0.79 20.23 10.35
N ALA A 36 -0.09 19.65 9.37
CA ALA A 36 -0.69 18.77 8.38
C ALA A 36 -1.32 17.53 9.02
N MET A 37 -0.66 16.92 10.02
CA MET A 37 -1.22 15.78 10.76
C MET A 37 -2.45 16.16 11.59
N THR A 38 -2.45 17.35 12.20
CA THR A 38 -3.60 17.86 12.98
C THR A 38 -4.79 18.14 12.07
N THR A 39 -4.55 18.82 10.94
CA THR A 39 -5.57 19.08 9.92
C THR A 39 -6.13 17.78 9.36
N LEU A 40 -5.28 16.79 9.07
CA LEU A 40 -5.72 15.47 8.62
C LEU A 40 -6.57 14.75 9.69
N SER A 41 -6.18 14.85 10.96
CA SER A 41 -6.93 14.25 12.07
C SER A 41 -8.31 14.88 12.22
N LEU A 42 -8.40 16.23 12.15
CA LEU A 42 -9.67 16.95 12.16
C LEU A 42 -10.54 16.60 10.95
N TRP A 43 -9.93 16.44 9.78
CA TRP A 43 -10.63 16.01 8.57
C TRP A 43 -11.21 14.60 8.70
N ILE A 44 -10.45 13.64 9.26
CA ILE A 44 -10.94 12.28 9.53
C ILE A 44 -12.11 12.31 10.51
N LEU A 45 -12.05 13.14 11.56
CA LEU A 45 -13.16 13.28 12.51
C LEU A 45 -14.42 13.88 11.84
N ALA A 46 -14.24 14.88 10.98
CA ALA A 46 -15.32 15.44 10.18
C ALA A 46 -15.92 14.39 9.23
N ALA A 47 -15.08 13.61 8.55
CA ALA A 47 -15.51 12.49 7.71
C ALA A 47 -16.32 11.47 8.52
N TYR A 48 -15.83 11.05 9.69
CA TYR A 48 -16.54 10.12 10.55
C TYR A 48 -17.94 10.62 10.97
N ARG A 49 -18.08 11.91 11.28
CA ARG A 49 -19.36 12.47 11.74
C ARG A 49 -20.35 12.73 10.60
N HIS A 50 -19.86 13.15 9.44
CA HIS A 50 -20.70 13.65 8.36
C HIS A 50 -20.88 12.68 7.21
N GLU A 51 -19.95 11.74 7.01
CA GLU A 51 -20.02 10.77 5.92
C GLU A 51 -21.08 9.71 6.23
N ARG A 52 -22.11 9.62 5.38
CA ARG A 52 -23.19 8.63 5.50
C ARG A 52 -23.60 8.13 4.13
N LEU A 53 -23.79 6.82 4.02
CA LEU A 53 -24.41 6.18 2.87
C LEU A 53 -25.80 5.70 3.27
N THR A 54 -26.80 6.19 2.56
CA THR A 54 -28.19 5.78 2.74
C THR A 54 -28.67 5.10 1.47
N ILE A 55 -29.15 3.86 1.61
CA ILE A 55 -29.73 3.09 0.53
C ILE A 55 -31.24 2.97 0.84
N GLN A 56 -32.08 3.56 -0.01
CA GLN A 56 -33.54 3.53 0.14
C GLN A 56 -34.14 3.00 -1.16
N GLY A 57 -34.42 1.69 -1.18
CA GLY A 57 -34.91 1.01 -2.38
C GLY A 57 -33.96 1.20 -3.56
N ASN A 58 -34.42 1.94 -4.56
CA ASN A 58 -33.68 2.21 -5.78
C ASN A 58 -32.81 3.48 -5.73
N GLN A 59 -32.84 4.24 -4.64
CA GLN A 59 -32.06 5.46 -4.50
C GLN A 59 -30.88 5.25 -3.56
N ILE A 60 -29.71 5.71 -3.99
CA ILE A 60 -28.50 5.77 -3.17
C ILE A 60 -28.12 7.21 -2.96
N ALA A 61 -28.11 7.63 -1.69
CA ALA A 61 -27.62 8.93 -1.27
C ALA A 61 -26.30 8.77 -0.51
N HIS A 62 -25.22 9.35 -1.03
CA HIS A 62 -23.94 9.47 -0.34
C HIS A 62 -23.76 10.92 0.09
N LYS A 63 -23.79 11.13 1.40
CA LYS A 63 -23.47 12.41 2.01
C LYS A 63 -22.00 12.38 2.39
N GLY A 64 -21.15 13.09 1.67
CA GLY A 64 -19.76 13.34 2.07
C GLY A 64 -19.66 14.52 3.04
N VAL A 65 -18.44 14.90 3.41
CA VAL A 65 -18.17 16.05 4.30
C VAL A 65 -18.67 17.37 3.71
N THR A 66 -18.44 17.58 2.40
CA THR A 66 -18.73 18.86 1.73
C THR A 66 -19.92 18.80 0.79
N ARG A 67 -20.27 17.63 0.25
CA ARG A 67 -21.30 17.48 -0.80
C ARG A 67 -22.14 16.24 -0.56
N ARG A 68 -23.43 16.36 -0.85
CA ARG A 68 -24.36 15.23 -0.98
C ARG A 68 -24.48 14.87 -2.46
N LYS A 69 -24.46 13.58 -2.75
CA LYS A 69 -24.70 13.03 -4.08
C LYS A 69 -25.79 11.99 -3.99
N GLU A 70 -26.68 11.99 -4.98
CA GLU A 70 -27.77 11.03 -5.07
C GLU A 70 -27.77 10.43 -6.47
N ILE A 71 -27.98 9.12 -6.55
CA ILE A 71 -28.13 8.39 -7.80
C ILE A 71 -29.33 7.47 -7.66
N ASP A 72 -30.19 7.49 -8.66
CA ASP A 72 -31.24 6.51 -8.88
C ASP A 72 -30.67 5.32 -9.67
N LEU A 73 -30.72 4.12 -9.08
CA LEU A 73 -30.15 2.90 -9.63
C LEU A 73 -30.78 2.51 -10.98
N ALA A 74 -32.04 2.90 -11.23
CA ALA A 74 -32.71 2.65 -12.51
C ALA A 74 -32.15 3.50 -13.65
N ARG A 75 -31.48 4.61 -13.33
CA ARG A 75 -30.83 5.51 -14.30
C ARG A 75 -29.33 5.23 -14.45
N VAL A 76 -28.80 4.27 -13.71
CA VAL A 76 -27.37 3.93 -13.81
C VAL A 76 -27.09 3.29 -15.16
N ILE A 77 -26.18 3.90 -15.91
CA ILE A 77 -25.76 3.45 -17.25
C ILE A 77 -24.53 2.54 -17.13
N GLU A 78 -23.68 2.78 -16.13
CA GLU A 78 -22.45 2.01 -15.92
C GLU A 78 -22.20 1.80 -14.42
N ALA A 79 -21.93 0.55 -14.04
CA ALA A 79 -21.50 0.17 -12.71
C ALA A 79 -20.14 -0.53 -12.80
N ARG A 80 -19.09 0.15 -12.34
CA ARG A 80 -17.71 -0.37 -12.41
C ARG A 80 -17.19 -0.78 -11.05
N TRP A 81 -16.98 -2.08 -10.89
CA TRP A 81 -16.33 -2.67 -9.71
C TRP A 81 -14.81 -2.45 -9.79
N ARG A 82 -14.21 -1.93 -8.72
CA ARG A 82 -12.78 -1.57 -8.64
C ARG A 82 -12.06 -2.34 -7.55
N LEU A 83 -10.78 -2.57 -7.81
CA LEU A 83 -9.80 -3.24 -6.96
C LEU A 83 -8.63 -2.28 -6.67
N PRO A 84 -7.81 -2.52 -5.63
CA PRO A 84 -7.73 -3.69 -4.74
C PRO A 84 -8.81 -3.75 -3.64
N LEU A 85 -9.01 -4.93 -3.04
CA LEU A 85 -9.98 -5.12 -1.95
C LEU A 85 -9.58 -4.38 -0.66
N PRO A 86 -10.54 -3.87 0.14
CA PRO A 86 -12.00 -4.10 0.08
C PRO A 86 -12.69 -3.52 -1.15
N GLY A 87 -12.02 -2.64 -1.92
CA GLY A 87 -12.47 -2.23 -3.24
C GLY A 87 -13.41 -1.04 -3.22
N SER A 88 -14.02 -0.77 -4.35
CA SER A 88 -15.08 0.24 -4.46
C SER A 88 -15.95 -0.06 -5.66
N VAL A 89 -17.18 0.45 -5.66
CA VAL A 89 -18.03 0.46 -6.86
C VAL A 89 -18.23 1.91 -7.30
N VAL A 90 -18.12 2.14 -8.61
CA VAL A 90 -18.38 3.44 -9.22
C VAL A 90 -19.64 3.33 -10.06
N LEU A 91 -20.67 4.05 -9.63
CA LEU A 91 -21.94 4.17 -10.32
C LEU A 91 -21.94 5.46 -11.14
N ARG A 92 -22.35 5.35 -12.40
CA ARG A 92 -22.44 6.48 -13.32
C ARG A 92 -23.84 6.54 -13.93
N ASP A 93 -24.47 7.69 -13.76
CA ASP A 93 -25.66 8.13 -14.49
C ASP A 93 -25.22 9.15 -15.56
N ALA A 94 -26.14 9.62 -16.40
CA ALA A 94 -25.91 10.61 -17.45
C ALA A 94 -25.27 11.90 -16.92
N SER A 95 -25.65 12.33 -15.70
CA SER A 95 -25.19 13.59 -15.10
C SER A 95 -24.16 13.41 -13.98
N THR A 96 -24.21 12.27 -13.28
CA THR A 96 -23.59 12.14 -11.96
C THR A 96 -22.72 10.90 -11.87
N ARG A 97 -21.61 11.05 -11.15
CA ARG A 97 -20.70 9.95 -10.80
C ARG A 97 -20.58 9.83 -9.29
N LEU A 98 -20.93 8.65 -8.78
CA LEU A 98 -20.83 8.27 -7.38
C LEU A 98 -19.81 7.14 -7.22
N ALA A 99 -18.90 7.26 -6.26
CA ALA A 99 -17.97 6.20 -5.91
C ALA A 99 -18.23 5.81 -4.45
N ILE A 100 -18.45 4.53 -4.21
CA ILE A 100 -18.72 3.97 -2.88
C ILE A 100 -17.49 3.14 -2.49
N PRO A 101 -16.58 3.67 -1.66
CA PRO A 101 -15.41 2.93 -1.20
C PRO A 101 -15.80 1.92 -0.11
N PHE A 102 -15.50 0.65 -0.31
CA PHE A 102 -15.85 -0.40 0.67
C PHE A 102 -14.93 -0.39 1.90
N SER A 103 -13.81 0.35 1.86
CA SER A 103 -12.88 0.50 3.01
C SER A 103 -13.47 1.23 4.21
N ASN A 104 -14.61 1.90 4.03
CA ASN A 104 -15.25 2.71 5.06
C ASN A 104 -16.35 1.96 5.83
N TYR A 105 -16.60 0.69 5.49
CA TYR A 105 -17.68 -0.12 6.04
C TYR A 105 -17.13 -1.43 6.61
N GLU A 106 -17.85 -2.01 7.57
CA GLU A 106 -17.55 -3.34 8.10
C GLU A 106 -17.85 -4.42 7.05
N ASP A 107 -17.21 -5.59 7.17
CA ASP A 107 -17.32 -6.65 6.14
C ASP A 107 -18.79 -7.12 5.96
N ASP A 108 -19.60 -7.15 7.03
CA ASP A 108 -21.04 -7.49 6.97
C ASP A 108 -21.86 -6.43 6.19
N ASP A 109 -21.54 -5.15 6.39
CA ASP A 109 -22.18 -4.05 5.65
C ASP A 109 -21.75 -4.04 4.19
N VAL A 110 -20.47 -4.34 3.92
CA VAL A 110 -19.98 -4.51 2.55
C VAL A 110 -20.74 -5.64 1.85
N GLU A 111 -20.94 -6.79 2.48
CA GLU A 111 -21.71 -7.90 1.91
C GLU A 111 -23.15 -7.48 1.57
N ARG A 112 -23.83 -6.76 2.48
CA ARG A 112 -25.18 -6.22 2.25
C ARG A 112 -25.23 -5.22 1.10
N ILE A 113 -24.29 -4.27 1.05
CA ILE A 113 -24.21 -3.26 -0.01
C ILE A 113 -23.96 -3.93 -1.36
N VAL A 114 -23.01 -4.88 -1.42
CA VAL A 114 -22.68 -5.62 -2.63
C VAL A 114 -23.87 -6.43 -3.11
N ALA A 115 -24.55 -7.16 -2.22
CA ALA A 115 -25.74 -7.94 -2.55
C ALA A 115 -26.88 -7.06 -3.09
N HIS A 116 -27.16 -5.93 -2.41
CA HIS A 116 -28.19 -4.98 -2.85
C HIS A 116 -27.89 -4.42 -4.24
N LEU A 117 -26.66 -3.96 -4.48
CA LEU A 117 -26.25 -3.42 -5.77
C LEU A 117 -26.26 -4.48 -6.88
N ARG A 118 -25.83 -5.70 -6.56
CA ARG A 118 -25.82 -6.80 -7.53
C ARG A 118 -27.23 -7.17 -7.98
N PHE A 119 -28.20 -7.12 -7.07
CA PHE A 119 -29.61 -7.39 -7.37
C PHE A 119 -30.29 -6.23 -8.10
N ALA A 120 -30.03 -4.99 -7.71
CA ALA A 120 -30.70 -3.82 -8.27
C ALA A 120 -30.21 -3.41 -9.66
N LEU A 121 -28.97 -3.77 -10.05
CA LEU A 121 -28.36 -3.37 -11.31
C LEU A 121 -28.41 -4.52 -12.33
N PRO A 122 -28.79 -4.27 -13.60
CA PRO A 122 -28.69 -5.26 -14.66
C PRO A 122 -27.25 -5.81 -14.81
N PRO A 123 -27.05 -7.10 -15.13
CA PRO A 123 -25.72 -7.67 -15.32
C PRO A 123 -24.92 -6.99 -16.43
N GLU A 124 -25.58 -6.49 -17.47
CA GLU A 124 -24.96 -5.95 -18.69
C GLU A 124 -24.21 -4.64 -18.44
N ILE A 125 -24.67 -3.85 -17.47
CA ILE A 125 -24.04 -2.57 -17.11
C ILE A 125 -22.92 -2.73 -16.08
N GLN A 126 -22.72 -3.94 -15.54
CA GLN A 126 -21.74 -4.23 -14.49
C GLN A 126 -20.41 -4.69 -15.07
N THR A 127 -19.38 -3.84 -14.95
CA THR A 127 -18.03 -4.15 -15.43
C THR A 127 -17.09 -4.58 -14.30
N ASN A 128 -16.22 -5.55 -14.59
CA ASN A 128 -15.30 -6.19 -13.63
C ASN A 128 -15.97 -6.90 -12.43
N TRP A 129 -17.27 -7.22 -12.52
CA TRP A 129 -17.97 -7.95 -11.46
C TRP A 129 -17.30 -9.30 -11.14
N ASN A 130 -17.05 -10.13 -12.16
CA ASN A 130 -16.44 -11.45 -11.99
C ASN A 130 -15.10 -11.39 -11.25
N LEU A 131 -14.24 -10.45 -11.64
CA LEU A 131 -12.95 -10.23 -11.00
C LEU A 131 -13.09 -9.74 -9.55
N PHE A 132 -14.06 -8.87 -9.27
CA PHE A 132 -14.35 -8.42 -7.92
C PHE A 132 -14.86 -9.57 -7.05
N ALA A 133 -15.85 -10.32 -7.52
CA ALA A 133 -16.43 -11.46 -6.82
C ALA A 133 -15.39 -12.55 -6.53
N TYR A 134 -14.60 -12.94 -7.54
CA TYR A 134 -13.51 -13.91 -7.39
C TYR A 134 -12.52 -13.52 -6.27
N LYS A 135 -12.10 -12.24 -6.25
CA LYS A 135 -11.18 -11.77 -5.20
C LYS A 135 -11.88 -11.65 -3.84
N ALA A 136 -13.15 -11.26 -3.81
CA ALA A 136 -13.92 -11.12 -2.57
C ALA A 136 -14.09 -12.49 -1.89
N ASP A 137 -14.44 -13.51 -2.67
CA ASP A 137 -14.53 -14.90 -2.22
C ASP A 137 -13.18 -15.39 -1.68
N ALA A 138 -12.09 -15.17 -2.44
CA ALA A 138 -10.74 -15.55 -2.01
C ALA A 138 -10.31 -14.82 -0.72
N ARG A 139 -10.73 -13.56 -0.53
CA ARG A 139 -10.49 -12.81 0.72
C ARG A 139 -11.27 -13.42 1.89
N ARG A 140 -12.56 -13.74 1.69
CA ARG A 140 -13.44 -14.33 2.71
C ARG A 140 -12.95 -15.72 3.14
N GLU A 141 -12.53 -16.53 2.18
CA GLU A 141 -11.97 -17.85 2.46
C GLU A 141 -10.68 -17.72 3.29
N ARG A 142 -9.81 -16.76 2.96
CA ARG A 142 -8.60 -16.48 3.76
C ARG A 142 -8.92 -15.94 5.15
N SER A 143 -9.93 -15.08 5.31
CA SER A 143 -10.29 -14.55 6.63
C SER A 143 -10.90 -15.62 7.55
N ASN A 144 -11.62 -16.58 6.97
CA ASN A 144 -12.23 -17.67 7.73
C ASN A 144 -11.22 -18.76 8.14
N ARG A 145 -10.06 -18.85 7.47
CA ARG A 145 -9.00 -19.81 7.82
C ARG A 145 -8.23 -19.33 9.05
N THR A 146 -8.37 -20.07 10.16
CA THR A 146 -7.60 -19.82 11.39
C THR A 146 -6.17 -20.36 11.33
N LYS A 147 -5.88 -21.31 10.43
CA LYS A 147 -4.56 -21.94 10.28
C LYS A 147 -4.00 -21.71 8.87
N PRO A 148 -2.72 -21.31 8.74
CA PRO A 148 -2.07 -21.16 7.44
C PRO A 148 -1.93 -22.53 6.76
N SER A 149 -2.15 -22.56 5.44
CA SER A 149 -1.86 -23.72 4.60
C SER A 149 -0.34 -24.00 4.52
N ALA A 150 0.07 -25.16 3.99
CA ALA A 150 1.47 -25.55 3.83
C ALA A 150 2.29 -24.54 3.00
N ASP A 151 1.63 -23.84 2.07
CA ASP A 151 2.22 -22.80 1.21
C ASP A 151 2.01 -21.38 1.75
N GLU A 152 1.51 -21.24 2.97
CA GLU A 152 1.25 -19.95 3.60
C GLU A 152 2.12 -19.74 4.82
N ILE A 153 2.45 -18.48 5.08
CA ILE A 153 3.20 -18.02 6.24
C ILE A 153 2.35 -17.01 6.99
N LEU A 154 2.29 -17.18 8.30
CA LEU A 154 1.75 -16.14 9.17
C LEU A 154 2.83 -15.06 9.32
N VAL A 155 2.59 -13.88 8.76
CA VAL A 155 3.44 -12.71 8.96
C VAL A 155 2.96 -12.02 10.23
N ASP A 156 3.66 -12.27 11.33
CA ASP A 156 3.45 -11.64 12.62
C ASP A 156 4.44 -10.48 12.86
N ARG A 157 4.14 -9.65 13.85
CA ARG A 157 5.05 -8.56 14.27
C ARG A 157 6.43 -9.10 14.69
N LYS A 158 6.49 -10.30 15.29
CA LYS A 158 7.74 -10.94 15.73
C LYS A 158 8.64 -11.32 14.56
N ARG A 159 8.09 -11.62 13.39
CA ARG A 159 8.88 -11.88 12.18
C ARG A 159 9.59 -10.62 11.70
N TRP A 160 8.92 -9.46 11.76
CA TRP A 160 9.58 -8.18 11.50
C TRP A 160 10.68 -7.90 12.52
N ASP A 161 10.43 -8.14 13.81
CA ASP A 161 11.46 -7.99 14.84
C ASP A 161 12.69 -8.89 14.54
N ARG A 162 12.48 -10.16 14.18
CA ARG A 162 13.55 -11.10 13.79
C ARG A 162 14.31 -10.67 12.54
N PHE A 163 13.67 -10.00 11.59
CA PHE A 163 14.31 -9.51 10.37
C PHE A 163 15.09 -8.21 10.61
N PHE A 164 14.46 -7.24 11.28
CA PHE A 164 15.04 -5.91 11.48
C PHE A 164 16.13 -5.89 12.56
N THR A 165 16.07 -6.74 13.58
CA THR A 165 17.09 -6.80 14.64
C THR A 165 18.50 -7.06 14.10
N PRO A 166 18.76 -8.15 13.32
CA PRO A 166 20.10 -8.39 12.80
C PRO A 166 20.53 -7.31 11.82
N VAL A 167 19.62 -6.84 10.95
CA VAL A 167 19.90 -5.75 10.00
C VAL A 167 20.33 -4.48 10.73
N LEU A 168 19.64 -4.12 11.81
CA LEU A 168 19.96 -2.96 12.63
C LEU A 168 21.33 -3.11 13.31
N VAL A 169 21.63 -4.29 13.86
CA VAL A 169 22.93 -4.58 14.49
C VAL A 169 24.06 -4.48 13.47
N PHE A 170 23.94 -5.13 12.30
CA PHE A 170 24.94 -5.05 11.23
C PHE A 170 25.12 -3.63 10.72
N TYR A 171 24.03 -2.89 10.55
CA TYR A 171 24.09 -1.50 10.13
C TYR A 171 24.78 -0.61 11.16
N LEU A 172 24.45 -0.75 12.45
CA LEU A 172 25.11 0.00 13.53
C LEU A 172 26.60 -0.31 13.61
N LEU A 173 27.01 -1.58 13.45
CA LEU A 173 28.41 -1.97 13.40
C LEU A 173 29.12 -1.34 12.19
N ALA A 174 28.52 -1.40 11.00
CA ALA A 174 29.08 -0.79 9.79
C ALA A 174 29.25 0.73 9.93
N VAL A 175 28.25 1.42 10.49
CA VAL A 175 28.32 2.85 10.78
C VAL A 175 29.40 3.13 11.81
N ALA A 176 29.44 2.39 12.93
CA ALA A 176 30.45 2.56 13.97
C ALA A 176 31.87 2.40 13.42
N VAL A 177 32.13 1.35 12.64
CA VAL A 177 33.43 1.12 11.98
C VAL A 177 33.77 2.31 11.07
N ASN A 178 32.84 2.72 10.22
CA ASN A 178 33.05 3.82 9.27
C ASN A 178 33.28 5.17 9.98
N THR A 179 32.57 5.46 11.06
CA THR A 179 32.65 6.76 11.73
C THR A 179 33.80 6.81 12.73
N TYR A 180 34.02 5.73 13.48
CA TYR A 180 35.07 5.65 14.50
C TYR A 180 36.46 5.52 13.87
N ILE A 181 36.64 4.59 12.92
CA ILE A 181 37.97 4.30 12.37
C ILE A 181 38.40 5.36 11.35
N ILE A 182 37.45 5.87 10.54
CA ILE A 182 37.80 6.75 9.42
C ILE A 182 37.69 8.23 9.79
N LYS A 183 36.70 8.62 10.60
CA LYS A 183 36.34 10.04 10.81
C LYS A 183 36.53 10.55 12.24
N GLY A 184 36.66 9.67 13.23
CA GLY A 184 36.77 10.06 14.65
C GLY A 184 35.54 10.80 15.20
N ASP A 185 34.40 10.80 14.50
CA ASP A 185 33.18 11.51 14.91
C ASP A 185 32.08 10.50 15.28
N PHE A 186 31.51 10.64 16.49
CA PHE A 186 30.45 9.77 16.98
C PHE A 186 29.03 10.26 16.65
N ARG A 187 28.86 11.52 16.22
CA ARG A 187 27.54 12.10 15.97
C ARG A 187 26.68 11.31 14.99
N PRO A 188 27.22 10.75 13.88
CA PRO A 188 26.39 9.97 12.95
C PRO A 188 25.83 8.68 13.56
N LEU A 189 26.45 8.12 14.59
CA LEU A 189 25.97 6.89 15.25
C LEU A 189 24.61 7.09 15.93
N LEU A 190 24.32 8.31 16.41
CA LEU A 190 23.05 8.65 17.05
C LEU A 190 21.91 8.79 16.03
N VAL A 191 22.21 9.27 14.82
CA VAL A 191 21.20 9.59 13.79
C VAL A 191 20.98 8.44 12.83
N ALA A 192 22.03 7.69 12.50
CA ALA A 192 22.00 6.60 11.54
C ALA A 192 20.88 5.55 11.79
N PRO A 193 20.59 5.09 13.02
CA PRO A 193 19.55 4.07 13.21
C PRO A 193 18.13 4.59 13.01
N VAL A 194 17.90 5.91 13.11
CA VAL A 194 16.55 6.51 13.07
C VAL A 194 15.73 6.06 11.86
N PRO A 195 16.21 6.12 10.59
CA PRO A 195 15.42 5.65 9.44
C PRO A 195 15.10 4.16 9.49
N ILE A 196 16.03 3.32 9.95
CA ILE A 196 15.80 1.86 10.03
C ILE A 196 14.80 1.54 11.13
N VAL A 197 14.92 2.17 12.30
CA VAL A 197 13.99 2.01 13.42
C VAL A 197 12.61 2.54 13.03
N ALA A 198 12.53 3.70 12.37
CA ALA A 198 11.28 4.24 11.87
C ALA A 198 10.61 3.29 10.87
N LEU A 199 11.38 2.72 9.94
CA LEU A 199 10.89 1.73 8.97
C LEU A 199 10.41 0.44 9.66
N TRP A 200 11.18 -0.07 10.63
CA TRP A 200 10.82 -1.22 11.46
C TRP A 200 9.50 -1.00 12.20
N LEU A 201 9.37 0.15 12.89
CA LEU A 201 8.14 0.52 13.60
C LEU A 201 6.97 0.71 12.64
N LEU A 202 7.20 1.30 11.46
CA LEU A 202 6.18 1.47 10.43
C LEU A 202 5.62 0.11 9.98
N PHE A 203 6.50 -0.83 9.60
CA PHE A 203 6.07 -2.19 9.23
C PHE A 203 5.36 -2.90 10.38
N ARG A 204 5.84 -2.72 11.61
CA ARG A 204 5.22 -3.29 12.82
C ARG A 204 3.83 -2.70 13.09
N MET A 205 3.63 -1.41 12.86
CA MET A 205 2.33 -0.74 13.01
C MET A 205 1.34 -1.14 11.91
N MET A 206 1.81 -1.24 10.66
CA MET A 206 0.99 -1.68 9.53
C MET A 206 0.59 -3.17 9.61
N THR A 207 1.32 -3.98 10.38
CA THR A 207 1.01 -5.39 10.57
C THR A 207 0.06 -5.59 11.76
N PRO A 208 -1.13 -6.21 11.57
CA PRO A 208 -2.04 -6.57 12.65
C PRO A 208 -1.36 -7.42 13.73
N ALA A 209 -1.76 -7.25 15.00
CA ALA A 209 -1.18 -8.03 16.11
C ALA A 209 -1.42 -9.55 15.98
N LYS A 210 -2.56 -9.93 15.40
CA LYS A 210 -2.93 -11.32 15.10
C LYS A 210 -2.15 -11.93 13.92
N GLY A 211 -1.35 -11.12 13.23
CA GLY A 211 -0.65 -11.49 12.01
C GLY A 211 -1.57 -11.54 10.79
N THR A 212 -0.97 -11.57 9.60
CA THR A 212 -1.67 -11.76 8.33
C THR A 212 -1.17 -13.01 7.65
N VAL A 213 -2.10 -13.88 7.24
CA VAL A 213 -1.75 -15.05 6.43
C VAL A 213 -1.37 -14.55 5.04
N THR A 214 -0.13 -14.78 4.65
CA THR A 214 0.40 -14.42 3.34
C THR A 214 0.98 -15.66 2.68
N GLN A 215 0.95 -15.73 1.36
CA GLN A 215 1.60 -16.84 0.66
C GLN A 215 3.10 -16.84 0.94
N LYS A 216 3.65 -18.03 1.14
CA LYS A 216 5.09 -18.24 1.31
C LYS A 216 5.77 -17.77 0.04
N LEU A 217 6.72 -16.85 0.21
CA LEU A 217 7.64 -16.46 -0.84
C LEU A 217 8.50 -17.67 -1.19
N SER A 218 8.07 -18.42 -2.18
CA SER A 218 8.83 -19.51 -2.79
C SER A 218 8.76 -19.35 -4.31
N LYS A 219 9.84 -19.76 -4.98
CA LYS A 219 9.92 -19.72 -6.44
C LYS A 219 8.78 -20.51 -7.11
N SER A 220 8.29 -21.56 -6.44
CA SER A 220 7.17 -22.39 -6.90
C SER A 220 5.80 -21.75 -6.65
N ALA A 221 5.62 -21.02 -5.54
CA ALA A 221 4.32 -20.42 -5.22
C ALA A 221 4.04 -19.12 -5.98
N ASP A 222 5.04 -18.24 -6.14
CA ASP A 222 4.87 -17.00 -6.90
C ASP A 222 6.19 -16.61 -7.63
N PRO A 223 6.42 -17.13 -8.84
CA PRO A 223 7.65 -16.87 -9.59
C PRO A 223 7.82 -15.39 -9.94
N ASP A 224 6.71 -14.65 -10.09
CA ASP A 224 6.70 -13.22 -10.38
C ASP A 224 7.20 -12.41 -9.18
N LEU A 225 6.76 -12.75 -7.97
CA LEU A 225 7.23 -12.12 -6.74
C LEU A 225 8.70 -12.45 -6.46
N TYR A 226 9.12 -13.68 -6.73
CA TYR A 226 10.53 -14.07 -6.64
C TYR A 226 11.40 -13.27 -7.62
N HIS A 227 10.95 -13.11 -8.87
CA HIS A 227 11.63 -12.26 -9.85
C HIS A 227 11.76 -10.81 -9.37
N LEU A 228 10.70 -10.23 -8.80
CA LEU A 228 10.75 -8.89 -8.23
C LEU A 228 11.80 -8.77 -7.13
N LEU A 229 11.87 -9.75 -6.22
CA LEU A 229 12.88 -9.76 -5.17
C LEU A 229 14.30 -9.82 -5.72
N VAL A 230 14.55 -10.67 -6.71
CA VAL A 230 15.86 -10.78 -7.35
C VAL A 230 16.23 -9.46 -8.02
N VAL A 231 15.32 -8.86 -8.80
CA VAL A 231 15.53 -7.54 -9.41
C VAL A 231 15.82 -6.49 -8.34
N THR A 232 15.03 -6.45 -7.26
CA THR A 232 15.22 -5.51 -6.15
C THR A 232 16.60 -5.68 -5.52
N ALA A 233 17.01 -6.92 -5.23
CA ALA A 233 18.31 -7.22 -4.65
C ALA A 233 19.46 -6.81 -5.58
N VAL A 234 19.35 -7.10 -6.88
CA VAL A 234 20.34 -6.70 -7.90
C VAL A 234 20.42 -5.18 -8.02
N THR A 235 19.27 -4.49 -8.11
CA THR A 235 19.21 -3.04 -8.22
C THR A 235 19.78 -2.35 -6.97
N LEU A 236 19.45 -2.84 -5.77
CA LEU A 236 20.00 -2.30 -4.52
C LEU A 236 21.50 -2.54 -4.42
N SER A 237 21.97 -3.73 -4.79
CA SER A 237 23.41 -4.06 -4.81
C SER A 237 24.15 -3.18 -5.81
N SER A 238 23.57 -2.96 -6.98
CA SER A 238 24.09 -2.07 -8.02
C SER A 238 24.14 -0.60 -7.56
N ALA A 239 23.11 -0.13 -6.85
CA ALA A 239 23.08 1.21 -6.26
C ALA A 239 24.18 1.38 -5.19
N LEU A 240 24.35 0.40 -4.31
CA LEU A 240 25.41 0.40 -3.29
C LEU A 240 26.81 0.37 -3.93
N LEU A 241 27.03 -0.50 -4.91
CA LEU A 241 28.30 -0.60 -5.62
C LEU A 241 28.63 0.71 -6.36
N GLY A 242 27.63 1.31 -7.02
CA GLY A 242 27.76 2.61 -7.67
C GLY A 242 28.17 3.71 -6.68
N LEU A 243 27.53 3.74 -5.50
CA LEU A 243 27.86 4.70 -4.45
C LEU A 243 29.30 4.54 -3.94
N VAL A 244 29.74 3.30 -3.66
CA VAL A 244 31.12 3.02 -3.24
C VAL A 244 32.12 3.38 -4.34
N THR A 245 31.80 3.06 -5.59
CA THR A 245 32.67 3.30 -6.75
C THR A 245 32.85 4.80 -6.99
N VAL A 246 31.75 5.56 -6.96
CA VAL A 246 31.82 7.02 -7.12
C VAL A 246 32.55 7.66 -5.95
N GLU A 247 32.34 7.24 -4.71
CA GLU A 247 33.07 7.81 -3.57
C GLU A 247 34.58 7.53 -3.66
N ARG A 248 34.96 6.32 -4.12
CA ARG A 248 36.36 5.95 -4.33
C ARG A 248 37.02 6.69 -5.49
N LEU A 249 36.25 6.96 -6.56
CA LEU A 249 36.72 7.68 -7.75
C LEU A 249 36.48 9.18 -7.69
N ARG A 250 35.83 9.69 -6.64
CA ARG A 250 35.48 11.09 -6.45
C ARG A 250 36.61 12.07 -6.74
N PRO A 251 37.86 11.87 -6.28
CA PRO A 251 38.96 12.79 -6.59
C PRO A 251 39.38 12.79 -8.07
N ARG A 252 38.98 11.79 -8.85
CA ARG A 252 39.31 11.65 -10.29
C ARG A 252 38.17 12.07 -11.21
N LEU A 253 36.96 12.26 -10.68
CA LEU A 253 35.77 12.60 -11.47
C LEU A 253 35.56 14.11 -11.47
N ALA A 254 35.45 14.71 -12.66
CA ALA A 254 35.14 16.13 -12.79
C ALA A 254 33.79 16.50 -12.15
N HIS A 255 32.78 15.61 -12.29
CA HIS A 255 31.43 15.84 -11.80
C HIS A 255 30.79 14.57 -11.20
N PRO A 256 31.13 14.20 -9.95
CA PRO A 256 30.62 12.97 -9.32
C PRO A 256 29.11 13.02 -9.01
N ASN A 257 28.57 14.20 -8.69
CA ASN A 257 27.16 14.38 -8.34
C ASN A 257 26.18 14.04 -9.49
N PRO A 258 26.32 14.60 -10.72
CA PRO A 258 25.40 14.25 -11.81
C PRO A 258 25.48 12.76 -12.19
N ILE A 259 26.67 12.13 -12.11
CA ILE A 259 26.81 10.68 -12.35
C ILE A 259 25.98 9.89 -11.34
N MET A 260 26.07 10.23 -10.06
CA MET A 260 25.28 9.58 -9.00
C MET A 260 23.77 9.79 -9.20
N ILE A 261 23.37 10.99 -9.59
CA ILE A 261 21.96 11.32 -9.86
C ILE A 261 21.46 10.43 -11.02
N VAL A 262 22.14 10.44 -12.17
CA VAL A 262 21.75 9.65 -13.35
C VAL A 262 21.70 8.16 -13.02
N TRP A 263 22.69 7.63 -12.30
CA TRP A 263 22.72 6.23 -11.87
C TRP A 263 21.55 5.86 -10.95
N THR A 264 21.26 6.71 -9.96
CA THR A 264 20.16 6.51 -9.01
C THR A 264 18.81 6.54 -9.74
N PHE A 265 18.63 7.50 -10.66
CA PHE A 265 17.43 7.56 -11.49
C PHE A 265 17.29 6.33 -12.39
N ALA A 266 18.37 5.85 -13.01
CA ALA A 266 18.33 4.63 -13.83
C ALA A 266 17.92 3.41 -13.00
N CYS A 267 18.48 3.24 -11.80
CA CYS A 267 18.10 2.16 -10.88
C CYS A 267 16.62 2.25 -10.49
N LEU A 268 16.13 3.45 -10.16
CA LEU A 268 14.72 3.67 -9.80
C LEU A 268 13.80 3.36 -10.99
N MET A 269 14.14 3.80 -12.21
CA MET A 269 13.33 3.55 -13.40
C MET A 269 13.23 2.06 -13.73
N ILE A 270 14.33 1.30 -13.59
CA ILE A 270 14.31 -0.17 -13.75
C ILE A 270 13.36 -0.80 -12.74
N PHE A 271 13.44 -0.39 -11.46
CA PHE A 271 12.57 -0.90 -10.40
C PHE A 271 11.09 -0.60 -10.67
N LEU A 272 10.76 0.64 -11.05
CA LEU A 272 9.40 1.05 -11.37
C LEU A 272 8.85 0.33 -12.61
N PHE A 273 9.67 0.15 -13.64
CA PHE A 273 9.29 -0.55 -14.86
C PHE A 273 8.97 -2.02 -14.59
N GLU A 274 9.82 -2.72 -13.85
CA GLU A 274 9.57 -4.13 -13.50
C GLU A 274 8.38 -4.28 -12.55
N GLY A 275 8.20 -3.37 -11.58
CA GLY A 275 7.01 -3.33 -10.74
C GLY A 275 5.72 -3.19 -11.55
N HIS A 276 5.70 -2.25 -12.50
CA HIS A 276 4.55 -2.04 -13.39
C HIS A 276 4.29 -3.25 -14.32
N ARG A 277 5.35 -3.87 -14.83
CA ARG A 277 5.25 -5.05 -15.70
C ARG A 277 4.63 -6.24 -14.95
N LEU A 278 5.04 -6.46 -13.70
CA LEU A 278 4.50 -7.52 -12.86
C LEU A 278 3.04 -7.27 -12.49
N ASP A 279 2.68 -6.03 -12.16
CA ASP A 279 1.29 -5.67 -11.86
C ASP A 279 0.37 -5.95 -13.07
N ARG A 280 0.83 -5.65 -14.29
CA ARG A 280 0.11 -5.98 -15.53
C ARG A 280 -0.05 -7.49 -15.73
N ARG A 281 0.99 -8.28 -15.48
CA ARG A 281 0.93 -9.75 -15.61
C ARG A 281 -0.03 -10.36 -14.60
N LYS A 282 0.08 -9.95 -13.33
CA LYS A 282 -0.81 -10.39 -12.25
C LYS A 282 -2.25 -10.02 -12.54
N SER A 283 -2.49 -8.78 -12.99
CA SER A 283 -3.83 -8.31 -13.37
C SER A 283 -4.45 -9.12 -14.53
N ARG A 284 -3.64 -9.60 -15.49
CA ARG A 284 -4.13 -10.47 -16.58
C ARG A 284 -4.48 -11.86 -16.06
N ARG A 285 -3.59 -12.50 -15.31
CA ARG A 285 -3.83 -13.82 -14.70
C ARG A 285 -5.05 -13.83 -13.79
N ASP A 286 -5.21 -12.79 -12.98
CA ASP A 286 -6.38 -12.66 -12.10
C ASP A 286 -7.68 -12.50 -12.88
N ARG A 287 -7.67 -11.82 -14.04
CA ARG A 287 -8.85 -11.70 -14.93
C ARG A 287 -9.19 -13.03 -15.58
N GLU A 288 -8.20 -13.69 -16.16
CA GLU A 288 -8.37 -15.00 -16.79
C GLU A 288 -8.90 -16.03 -15.79
N ALA A 289 -8.36 -16.05 -14.56
CA ALA A 289 -8.84 -16.92 -13.49
C ALA A 289 -10.28 -16.57 -13.05
N ALA A 290 -10.61 -15.29 -12.97
CA ALA A 290 -11.96 -14.85 -12.61
C ALA A 290 -13.00 -15.21 -13.68
N ASP A 291 -12.64 -15.05 -14.96
CA ASP A 291 -13.51 -15.40 -16.08
C ASP A 291 -13.70 -16.92 -16.20
N ALA A 292 -12.62 -17.69 -15.99
CA ALA A 292 -12.68 -19.16 -15.93
C ALA A 292 -13.56 -19.64 -14.76
N ALA A 293 -13.41 -19.03 -13.57
CA ALA A 293 -14.24 -19.37 -12.40
C ALA A 293 -15.72 -19.00 -12.62
N ALA A 294 -16.00 -17.87 -13.29
CA ALA A 294 -17.37 -17.49 -13.63
C ALA A 294 -18.01 -18.47 -14.61
N LYS A 295 -17.25 -18.90 -15.64
CA LYS A 295 -17.71 -19.90 -16.61
C LYS A 295 -17.99 -21.27 -15.97
N ALA A 296 -17.09 -21.72 -15.09
CA ALA A 296 -17.29 -22.98 -14.36
C ALA A 296 -18.54 -22.94 -13.46
N ARG A 297 -18.86 -21.77 -12.87
CA ARG A 297 -20.09 -21.58 -12.09
C ARG A 297 -21.35 -21.63 -12.95
N SER A 298 -21.34 -21.05 -14.15
CA SER A 298 -22.50 -21.13 -15.05
C SER A 298 -22.73 -22.56 -15.55
N GLU A 299 -21.67 -23.26 -15.95
CA GLU A 299 -21.76 -24.68 -16.39
C GLU A 299 -22.30 -25.58 -15.27
N ALA A 300 -21.84 -25.39 -14.03
CA ALA A 300 -22.33 -26.15 -12.89
C ALA A 300 -23.81 -25.87 -12.56
N LEU A 301 -24.30 -24.65 -12.82
CA LEU A 301 -25.71 -24.31 -12.64
C LEU A 301 -26.59 -24.97 -13.71
N ASP A 302 -26.13 -24.98 -14.96
CA ASP A 302 -26.83 -25.65 -16.08
C ASP A 302 -26.93 -27.17 -15.84
N ASP A 303 -25.84 -27.80 -15.40
CA ASP A 303 -25.80 -29.24 -15.08
C ASP A 303 -26.68 -29.63 -13.89
N SER A 304 -26.92 -28.70 -12.96
CA SER A 304 -27.72 -28.96 -11.75
C SER A 304 -29.23 -29.04 -12.02
N GLY A 305 -29.69 -28.86 -13.26
CA GLY A 305 -31.09 -29.05 -13.67
C GLY A 305 -32.07 -27.99 -13.14
N TRP A 306 -31.60 -26.97 -12.42
CA TRP A 306 -32.43 -25.88 -11.86
C TRP A 306 -33.06 -24.96 -12.92
N LEU A 307 -32.70 -25.13 -14.20
CA LEU A 307 -33.26 -24.41 -15.35
C LEU A 307 -34.05 -25.31 -16.31
N SER A 308 -34.56 -26.45 -15.83
CA SER A 308 -35.64 -27.16 -16.54
C SER A 308 -37.00 -26.70 -15.98
N PRO A 309 -37.85 -25.99 -16.76
CA PRO A 309 -39.19 -25.64 -16.35
C PRO A 309 -40.09 -26.85 -16.09
#